data_AF-A0A959PU36-F1
#
_entry.id   AF-A0A959PU36-F1
#
_cell.length_a   1.000
_cell.length_b   1.000
_cell.length_c   1.000
_cell.angle_alpha   90.00
_cell.angle_beta   90.00
_cell.angle_gamma   90.00
#
_symmetry.space_group_name_H-M   'P 1'
#
loop_
_entity.id
_entity.type
_entity.pdbx_description
1 polymer ?
#
loop_
_entity_poly.entity_id
_entity_poly.type
_entity_poly.pdbx_seq_one_letter_code
_entity_poly.pdbx_strand_id
1 'polypeptide(L)'
;MAANKVVLVLQTMDKKDLKMMEKFVRSPIYNQHQDVINLFDYLKNALHEGNGSLSNEAIFAHLFPGVPFEIQKLHYVNSYLLKTIEAYFAWKEWQDDEMEESLYLLRAYRNRKIYDQFERTYKLLEKKLEKHPYRNLQHHSLEYKLRIEQIKAEANRRSADMHLQELSDAQDTWFAVEKLYNASTMISHQAV
;
A
#
# COMPACT_ATOMS: atom_id res chain seq x y z
N MET A 1 -20.25 -10.42 13.20
CA MET A 1 -18.79 -10.18 13.28
C MET A 1 -18.22 -9.42 12.08
N ALA A 2 -18.66 -9.63 10.83
CA ALA A 2 -18.12 -8.90 9.66
C ALA A 2 -18.39 -7.37 9.65
N ALA A 3 -19.60 -6.93 10.00
CA ALA A 3 -19.92 -5.49 10.10
C ALA A 3 -19.07 -4.77 11.17
N ASN A 4 -18.65 -5.48 12.23
CA ASN A 4 -17.84 -4.90 13.31
C ASN A 4 -16.42 -4.55 12.82
N LYS A 5 -15.77 -5.40 12.02
CA LYS A 5 -14.44 -5.10 11.48
C LYS A 5 -14.45 -3.92 10.51
N VAL A 6 -15.44 -3.86 9.60
CA VAL A 6 -15.57 -2.73 8.66
C VAL A 6 -15.79 -1.43 9.42
N VAL A 7 -16.71 -1.43 10.40
CA VAL A 7 -16.97 -0.25 11.23
C VAL A 7 -15.72 0.19 11.99
N LEU A 8 -15.02 -0.74 12.65
CA LEU A 8 -13.81 -0.45 13.41
C LEU A 8 -12.74 0.21 12.53
N VAL A 9 -12.56 -0.29 11.31
CA VAL A 9 -11.59 0.27 10.37
C VAL A 9 -12.01 1.65 9.86
N LEU A 10 -13.30 1.85 9.55
CA LEU A 10 -13.78 3.16 9.11
C LEU A 10 -13.65 4.23 10.20
N GLN A 11 -13.80 3.85 11.47
CA GLN A 11 -13.64 4.76 12.61
C GLN A 11 -12.20 5.28 12.79
N THR A 12 -11.19 4.59 12.27
CA THR A 12 -9.80 5.07 12.35
C THR A 12 -9.47 6.11 11.29
N MET A 13 -10.34 6.29 10.28
CA MET A 13 -10.07 7.17 9.14
C MET A 13 -10.42 8.61 9.46
N ASP A 14 -9.54 9.54 9.08
CA ASP A 14 -9.81 10.97 9.20
C ASP A 14 -10.69 11.48 8.04
N LYS A 15 -11.09 12.77 8.10
CA LYS A 15 -11.94 13.38 7.06
C LYS A 15 -11.29 13.40 5.66
N LYS A 16 -9.95 13.44 5.57
CA LYS A 16 -9.24 13.44 4.28
C LYS A 16 -9.19 12.03 3.71
N ASP A 17 -8.88 11.05 4.55
CA ASP A 17 -8.85 9.64 4.19
C ASP A 17 -10.21 9.14 3.74
N LEU A 18 -11.29 9.52 4.43
CA LEU A 18 -12.65 9.14 4.02
C LEU A 18 -13.02 9.68 2.65
N LYS A 19 -12.61 10.93 2.33
CA LYS A 19 -12.84 11.51 0.99
C LYS A 19 -12.05 10.78 -0.09
N MET A 20 -10.85 10.31 0.22
CA MET A 20 -10.04 9.56 -0.73
C MET A 20 -10.56 8.12 -0.88
N MET A 21 -10.93 7.47 0.22
CA MET A 21 -11.60 6.17 0.24
C MET A 21 -12.92 6.21 -0.54
N GLU A 22 -13.68 7.29 -0.45
CA GLU A 22 -14.90 7.48 -1.25
C GLU A 22 -14.62 7.50 -2.76
N LYS A 23 -13.52 8.13 -3.20
CA LYS A 23 -13.09 8.06 -4.59
C LYS A 23 -12.62 6.65 -4.96
N PHE A 24 -11.92 5.98 -4.04
CA PHE A 24 -11.35 4.66 -4.25
C PHE A 24 -12.43 3.58 -4.38
N VAL A 25 -13.44 3.55 -3.50
CA VAL A 25 -14.55 2.58 -3.54
C VAL A 25 -15.44 2.75 -4.78
N ARG A 26 -15.45 3.94 -5.37
CA ARG A 26 -16.15 4.23 -6.63
C ARG A 26 -15.29 3.97 -7.86
N SER A 27 -14.01 3.65 -7.70
CA SER A 27 -13.10 3.37 -8.82
C SER A 27 -13.45 2.02 -9.46
N PRO A 28 -13.76 1.98 -10.77
CA PRO A 28 -14.04 0.72 -11.48
C PRO A 28 -12.86 -0.27 -11.50
N ILE A 29 -11.66 0.21 -11.20
CA ILE A 29 -10.44 -0.62 -11.09
C ILE A 29 -10.50 -1.50 -9.82
N TYR A 30 -11.06 -0.98 -8.72
CA TYR A 30 -11.01 -1.62 -7.40
C TYR A 30 -12.36 -2.15 -6.94
N ASN A 31 -13.47 -1.62 -7.46
CA ASN A 31 -14.81 -2.08 -7.13
C ASN A 31 -15.76 -1.92 -8.32
N GLN A 32 -16.55 -2.96 -8.56
CA GLN A 32 -17.59 -2.99 -9.60
C GLN A 32 -19.00 -3.17 -9.01
N HIS A 33 -19.10 -3.37 -7.70
CA HIS A 33 -20.36 -3.68 -7.03
C HIS A 33 -20.99 -2.41 -6.45
N GLN A 34 -22.19 -2.06 -6.95
CA GLN A 34 -22.94 -0.90 -6.44
C GLN A 34 -23.33 -1.06 -4.97
N ASP A 35 -23.65 -2.29 -4.54
CA ASP A 35 -24.00 -2.59 -3.14
C ASP A 35 -22.86 -2.24 -2.17
N VAL A 36 -21.60 -2.38 -2.59
CA VAL A 36 -20.41 -2.03 -1.79
C VAL A 36 -20.29 -0.52 -1.62
N ILE A 37 -20.58 0.23 -2.68
CA ILE A 37 -20.61 1.69 -2.65
C ILE A 37 -21.72 2.16 -1.70
N ASN A 38 -22.92 1.60 -1.84
CA ASN A 38 -24.07 1.94 -1.00
C ASN A 38 -23.80 1.62 0.48
N LEU A 39 -23.13 0.50 0.77
CA LEU A 39 -22.75 0.14 2.13
C LEU A 39 -21.72 1.11 2.70
N PHE A 40 -20.72 1.50 1.91
CA PHE A 40 -19.74 2.50 2.33
C PHE A 40 -20.41 3.83 2.66
N ASP A 41 -21.29 4.35 1.78
CA ASP A 41 -21.98 5.62 1.99
C ASP A 41 -22.85 5.59 3.25
N TYR A 42 -23.61 4.51 3.44
CA TYR A 42 -24.43 4.31 4.64
C TYR A 42 -23.58 4.34 5.92
N LEU A 43 -22.50 3.55 5.96
CA LEU A 43 -21.63 3.46 7.14
C LEU A 43 -20.90 4.77 7.40
N LYS A 44 -20.41 5.46 6.37
CA LYS A 44 -19.78 6.78 6.47
C LYS A 44 -20.72 7.78 7.12
N ASN A 45 -21.97 7.86 6.67
CA ASN A 45 -22.95 8.79 7.21
C ASN A 45 -23.35 8.42 8.65
N ALA A 46 -23.58 7.13 8.92
CA ALA A 46 -23.92 6.66 10.27
C ALA A 46 -22.80 6.95 11.29
N LEU A 47 -21.53 6.81 10.90
CA LEU A 47 -20.39 7.01 11.80
C LEU A 47 -19.99 8.47 11.98
N HIS A 48 -20.02 9.29 10.92
CA HIS A 48 -19.51 10.67 10.97
C HIS A 48 -20.59 11.72 11.14
N GLU A 49 -21.83 11.46 10.72
CA GLU A 49 -22.94 12.39 10.84
C GLU A 49 -23.91 11.99 11.95
N GLY A 50 -23.73 10.79 12.55
CA GLY A 50 -24.64 10.24 13.57
C GLY A 50 -26.01 9.85 13.02
N ASN A 51 -26.16 9.82 11.69
CA ASN A 51 -27.41 9.57 11.00
C ASN A 51 -27.47 8.11 10.53
N GLY A 52 -27.91 7.19 11.40
CA GLY A 52 -28.19 5.80 11.00
C GLY A 52 -27.95 4.78 12.11
N SER A 53 -28.60 3.62 11.98
CA SER A 53 -28.36 2.47 12.87
C SER A 53 -27.26 1.57 12.31
N LEU A 54 -26.34 1.12 13.17
CA LEU A 54 -25.31 0.12 12.81
C LEU A 54 -25.80 -1.32 12.95
N SER A 55 -27.10 -1.53 13.22
CA SER A 55 -27.70 -2.88 13.23
C SER A 55 -27.72 -3.48 11.83
N ASN A 56 -27.48 -4.78 11.74
CA ASN A 56 -27.45 -5.51 10.46
C ASN A 56 -28.77 -5.38 9.70
N GLU A 57 -29.90 -5.38 10.41
CA GLU A 57 -31.24 -5.29 9.88
C GLU A 57 -31.49 -3.92 9.24
N ALA A 58 -31.03 -2.84 9.88
CA ALA A 58 -31.17 -1.48 9.35
C ALA A 58 -30.28 -1.28 8.12
N ILE A 59 -29.03 -1.74 8.19
CA ILE A 59 -28.09 -1.72 7.06
C ILE A 59 -28.69 -2.50 5.88
N PHE A 60 -29.19 -3.72 6.12
CA PHE A 60 -29.75 -4.56 5.07
C PHE A 60 -30.99 -3.93 4.43
N ALA A 61 -31.91 -3.38 5.24
CA ALA A 61 -33.10 -2.71 4.73
C ALA A 61 -32.77 -1.49 3.85
N HIS A 62 -31.68 -0.78 4.16
CA HIS A 62 -31.18 0.31 3.34
C HIS A 62 -30.57 -0.19 2.02
N LEU A 63 -29.76 -1.25 2.06
CA LEU A 63 -29.09 -1.79 0.88
C LEU A 63 -30.04 -2.51 -0.08
N PHE A 64 -31.02 -3.24 0.44
CA PHE A 64 -31.89 -4.13 -0.31
C PHE A 64 -33.36 -3.85 0.01
N PRO A 65 -33.90 -2.69 -0.43
CA PRO A 65 -35.27 -2.32 -0.13
C PRO A 65 -36.25 -3.35 -0.71
N GLY A 66 -37.20 -3.78 0.11
CA GLY A 66 -38.24 -4.76 -0.28
C GLY A 66 -37.79 -6.22 -0.31
N VAL A 67 -36.55 -6.52 0.07
CA VAL A 67 -36.04 -7.90 0.17
C VAL A 67 -36.12 -8.37 1.63
N PRO A 68 -36.59 -9.62 1.91
CA PRO A 68 -36.52 -10.18 3.26
C PRO A 68 -35.08 -10.23 3.77
N PHE A 69 -34.91 -10.00 5.08
CA PHE A 69 -33.58 -9.96 5.69
C PHE A 69 -32.81 -11.26 5.45
N GLU A 70 -31.65 -11.16 4.79
CA GLU A 70 -30.77 -12.28 4.50
C GLU A 70 -29.33 -11.96 4.91
N ILE A 71 -28.92 -12.52 6.04
CA ILE A 71 -27.61 -12.24 6.64
C ILE A 71 -26.42 -12.60 5.72
N GLN A 72 -26.56 -13.65 4.91
CA GLN A 72 -25.48 -14.10 4.01
C GLN A 72 -25.16 -13.06 2.94
N LYS A 73 -26.19 -12.46 2.34
CA LYS A 73 -26.02 -11.38 1.36
C LYS A 73 -25.36 -10.15 1.99
N LEU A 74 -25.73 -9.80 3.23
CA LEU A 74 -25.04 -8.73 3.97
C LEU A 74 -23.57 -9.07 4.24
N HIS A 75 -23.26 -10.31 4.61
CA HIS A 75 -21.89 -10.76 4.81
C HIS A 75 -21.05 -10.66 3.54
N TYR A 76 -21.62 -11.04 2.40
CA TYR A 76 -20.97 -10.88 1.10
C TYR A 76 -20.58 -9.42 0.86
N VAL A 77 -21.53 -8.48 0.92
CA VAL A 77 -21.24 -7.05 0.68
C VAL A 77 -20.20 -6.51 1.67
N ASN A 78 -20.28 -6.89 2.95
CA ASN A 78 -19.28 -6.51 3.95
C ASN A 78 -17.88 -7.04 3.62
N SER A 79 -17.76 -8.30 3.19
CA SER A 79 -16.48 -8.89 2.81
C SER A 79 -15.84 -8.17 1.62
N TYR A 80 -16.64 -7.78 0.62
CA TYR A 80 -16.14 -6.99 -0.50
C TYR A 80 -15.73 -5.59 -0.06
N LEU A 81 -16.54 -4.91 0.76
CA LEU A 81 -16.17 -3.60 1.28
C LEU A 81 -14.88 -3.65 2.09
N LEU A 82 -14.74 -4.63 2.98
CA LEU A 82 -13.51 -4.82 3.75
C LEU A 82 -12.30 -5.01 2.84
N LYS A 83 -12.41 -5.86 1.81
CA LYS A 83 -11.34 -6.08 0.83
C LYS A 83 -10.98 -4.78 0.11
N THR A 84 -11.96 -3.96 -0.26
CA THR A 84 -11.71 -2.66 -0.91
C THR A 84 -11.03 -1.67 0.04
N ILE A 85 -11.39 -1.66 1.32
CA ILE A 85 -10.73 -0.82 2.34
C ILE A 85 -9.29 -1.26 2.57
N GLU A 86 -9.04 -2.57 2.71
CA GLU A 86 -7.69 -3.11 2.88
C GLU A 86 -6.80 -2.80 1.65
N ALA A 87 -7.37 -2.88 0.45
CA ALA A 87 -6.68 -2.46 -0.78
C ALA A 87 -6.39 -0.96 -0.81
N TYR A 88 -7.30 -0.12 -0.33
CA TYR A 88 -7.09 1.33 -0.19
C TYR A 88 -5.94 1.62 0.78
N PHE A 89 -5.90 0.98 1.94
CA PHE A 89 -4.80 1.17 2.90
C PHE A 89 -3.45 0.79 2.32
N ALA A 90 -3.37 -0.37 1.69
CA ALA A 90 -2.13 -0.79 1.04
C ALA A 90 -1.71 0.19 -0.07
N TRP A 91 -2.66 0.67 -0.87
CA TRP A 91 -2.40 1.68 -1.90
C TRP A 91 -1.96 3.02 -1.31
N LYS A 92 -2.56 3.46 -0.19
CA LYS A 92 -2.26 4.72 0.47
C LYS A 92 -0.87 4.73 1.09
N GLU A 93 -0.52 3.67 1.82
CA GLU A 93 0.85 3.46 2.35
C GLU A 93 1.89 3.46 1.23
N TRP A 94 1.60 2.77 0.11
CA TRP A 94 2.48 2.76 -1.05
C TRP A 94 2.59 4.13 -1.74
N GLN A 95 1.49 4.87 -1.86
CA GLN A 95 1.46 6.19 -2.47
C GLN A 95 2.22 7.23 -1.63
N ASP A 96 2.17 7.11 -0.30
CA ASP A 96 2.84 8.05 0.59
C ASP A 96 4.36 7.81 0.69
N ASP A 97 4.84 6.61 0.32
CA ASP A 97 6.28 6.32 0.14
C ASP A 97 6.74 6.64 -1.30
N GLU A 98 7.09 7.90 -1.55
CA GLU A 98 7.56 8.37 -2.86
C GLU A 98 8.74 7.55 -3.43
N MET A 99 9.61 7.03 -2.54
CA MET A 99 10.81 6.30 -2.94
C MET A 99 10.45 4.89 -3.42
N GLU A 100 9.61 4.18 -2.67
CA GLU A 100 9.07 2.89 -3.09
C GLU A 100 8.19 3.03 -4.35
N GLU A 101 7.31 4.03 -4.43
CA GLU A 101 6.52 4.31 -5.65
C GLU A 101 7.42 4.44 -6.88
N SER A 102 8.47 5.26 -6.77
CA SER A 102 9.43 5.49 -7.85
C SER A 102 10.21 4.22 -8.23
N LEU A 103 10.53 3.36 -7.26
CA LEU A 103 11.18 2.06 -7.51
C LEU A 103 10.24 1.10 -8.28
N TYR A 104 8.95 1.06 -7.95
CA TYR A 104 7.97 0.30 -8.72
C TYR A 104 7.80 0.82 -10.15
N LEU A 105 7.84 2.14 -10.35
CA LEU A 105 7.84 2.75 -11.68
C LEU A 105 9.10 2.34 -12.48
N LEU A 106 10.27 2.36 -11.85
CA LEU A 106 11.52 1.94 -12.45
C LEU A 106 11.44 0.47 -12.92
N ARG A 107 10.96 -0.43 -12.05
CA ARG A 107 10.70 -1.83 -12.39
C ARG A 107 9.70 -1.95 -13.57
N ALA A 108 8.66 -1.12 -13.59
CA ALA A 108 7.67 -1.10 -14.65
C ALA A 108 8.28 -0.73 -16.01
N TYR A 109 9.20 0.25 -16.07
CA TYR A 109 9.96 0.59 -17.27
C TYR A 109 10.89 -0.53 -17.72
N ARG A 110 11.61 -1.16 -16.79
CA ARG A 110 12.47 -2.33 -17.09
C ARG A 110 11.68 -3.46 -17.71
N ASN A 111 10.55 -3.84 -17.11
CA ASN A 111 9.70 -4.95 -17.58
C ASN A 111 9.11 -4.66 -18.98
N ARG A 112 8.87 -3.39 -19.30
CA ARG A 112 8.38 -2.93 -20.61
C ARG A 112 9.50 -2.63 -21.61
N LYS A 113 10.77 -2.79 -21.22
CA LYS A 113 11.97 -2.51 -22.03
C LYS A 113 12.06 -1.06 -22.51
N ILE A 114 11.53 -0.11 -21.73
CA ILE A 114 11.60 1.33 -22.02
C ILE A 114 12.84 1.92 -21.34
N TYR A 115 14.02 1.59 -21.87
CA TYR A 115 15.29 1.85 -21.18
C TYR A 115 15.63 3.34 -21.05
N ASP A 116 15.27 4.18 -22.02
CA ASP A 116 15.55 5.62 -21.92
C ASP A 116 14.85 6.26 -20.70
N GLN A 117 13.62 5.84 -20.42
CA GLN A 117 12.88 6.29 -19.24
C GLN A 117 13.41 5.65 -17.97
N PHE A 118 13.79 4.37 -18.03
CA PHE A 118 14.47 3.68 -16.92
C PHE A 118 15.72 4.46 -16.48
N GLU A 119 16.64 4.80 -17.39
CA GLU A 119 17.88 5.50 -17.07
C GLU A 119 17.64 6.89 -16.45
N ARG A 120 16.66 7.63 -16.97
CA ARG A 120 16.28 8.94 -16.44
C ARG A 120 15.72 8.83 -15.02
N THR A 121 14.80 7.90 -14.82
CA THR A 121 14.18 7.65 -13.51
C THR A 121 15.21 7.12 -12.52
N TYR A 122 16.08 6.19 -12.92
CA TYR A 122 17.18 5.68 -12.11
C TYR A 122 18.06 6.79 -11.56
N LYS A 123 18.58 7.67 -12.43
CA LYS A 123 19.43 8.80 -12.02
C LYS A 123 18.72 9.79 -11.11
N LEU A 124 17.41 9.96 -11.25
CA LEU A 124 16.62 10.81 -10.35
C LEU A 124 16.50 10.16 -8.96
N LEU A 125 16.17 8.87 -8.90
CA LEU A 125 16.09 8.09 -7.68
C LEU A 125 17.44 8.04 -6.94
N GLU A 126 18.53 7.78 -7.66
CA GLU A 126 19.89 7.76 -7.10
C GLU A 126 20.22 9.11 -6.45
N LYS A 127 19.97 10.23 -7.14
CA LYS A 127 20.17 11.57 -6.57
C LYS A 127 19.25 11.87 -5.38
N LYS A 128 18.00 11.40 -5.41
CA LYS A 128 17.08 11.55 -4.26
C LYS A 128 17.61 10.77 -3.06
N LEU A 129 18.08 9.55 -3.27
CA LEU A 129 18.63 8.68 -2.24
C LEU A 129 19.91 9.29 -1.64
N GLU A 130 20.83 9.79 -2.48
CA GLU A 130 22.04 10.50 -2.04
C GLU A 130 21.72 11.73 -1.18
N LYS A 131 20.71 12.51 -1.56
CA LYS A 131 20.29 13.71 -0.81
C LYS A 131 19.47 13.42 0.44
N HIS A 132 19.05 12.17 0.64
CA HIS A 132 18.25 11.80 1.80
C HIS A 132 19.04 12.08 3.09
N PRO A 133 18.48 12.80 4.07
CA PRO A 133 19.24 13.29 5.24
C PRO A 133 19.72 12.17 6.17
N TYR A 134 19.06 11.01 6.13
CA TYR A 134 19.36 9.88 6.99
C TYR A 134 19.89 8.68 6.19
N ARG A 135 20.95 8.06 6.71
CA ARG A 135 21.53 6.78 6.24
C ARG A 135 21.11 5.64 7.18
N ASN A 136 19.81 5.49 7.33
CA ASN A 136 19.22 4.48 8.22
C ASN A 136 19.00 3.14 7.48
N LEU A 137 18.39 2.17 8.16
CA LEU A 137 18.06 0.86 7.59
C LEU A 137 17.29 0.97 6.25
N GLN A 138 16.30 1.87 6.19
CA GLN A 138 15.49 2.08 4.99
C GLN A 138 16.34 2.61 3.83
N HIS A 139 17.25 3.55 4.08
CA HIS A 139 18.15 4.09 3.07
C HIS A 139 18.99 2.97 2.41
N HIS A 140 19.69 2.17 3.21
CA HIS A 140 20.55 1.11 2.66
C HIS A 140 19.75 -0.02 2.00
N SER A 141 18.53 -0.31 2.49
CA SER A 141 17.63 -1.24 1.82
C SER A 141 17.22 -0.75 0.43
N LEU A 142 16.86 0.53 0.31
CA LEU A 142 16.49 1.17 -0.96
C LEU A 142 17.68 1.23 -1.94
N GLU A 143 18.88 1.52 -1.44
CA GLU A 143 20.12 1.52 -2.23
C GLU A 143 20.36 0.16 -2.89
N TYR A 144 20.32 -0.89 -2.07
CA TYR A 144 20.49 -2.26 -2.55
C TYR A 144 19.41 -2.64 -3.59
N LYS A 145 18.13 -2.34 -3.30
CA LYS A 145 17.02 -2.61 -4.24
C LYS A 145 17.19 -1.86 -5.57
N LEU A 146 17.65 -0.61 -5.53
CA LEU A 146 17.87 0.22 -6.70
C LEU A 146 18.99 -0.38 -7.58
N ARG A 147 20.12 -0.76 -6.98
CA ARG A 147 21.24 -1.43 -7.67
C ARG A 147 20.81 -2.76 -8.31
N ILE A 148 19.95 -3.55 -7.64
CA ILE A 148 19.38 -4.76 -8.23
C ILE A 148 18.62 -4.45 -9.53
N GLU A 149 17.77 -3.43 -9.54
CA GLU A 149 16.98 -3.09 -10.74
C GLU A 149 17.89 -2.63 -11.89
N GLN A 150 19.00 -1.93 -11.59
CA GLN A 150 20.03 -1.58 -12.58
C GLN A 150 20.66 -2.83 -13.20
N ILE A 151 21.19 -3.74 -12.38
CA ILE A 151 21.81 -4.98 -12.85
C ILE A 151 20.83 -5.82 -13.69
N LYS A 152 19.56 -5.92 -13.26
CA LYS A 152 18.52 -6.61 -14.03
C LYS A 152 18.24 -5.94 -15.39
N ALA A 153 18.34 -4.61 -15.47
CA ALA A 153 18.17 -3.89 -16.73
C ALA A 153 19.37 -4.10 -17.66
N GLU A 154 20.60 -4.06 -17.13
CA GLU A 154 21.85 -4.29 -17.85
C GLU A 154 21.97 -5.73 -18.38
N ALA A 155 21.59 -6.72 -17.56
CA ALA A 155 21.56 -8.12 -17.95
C ALA A 155 20.59 -8.36 -19.13
N ASN A 156 19.43 -7.70 -19.12
CA ASN A 156 18.48 -7.75 -20.25
C ASN A 156 19.03 -7.10 -21.53
N ARG A 157 20.01 -6.20 -21.41
CA ARG A 157 20.67 -5.49 -22.52
C ARG A 157 21.94 -6.20 -23.01
N ARG A 158 22.34 -7.33 -22.39
CA ARG A 158 23.61 -8.04 -22.67
C ARG A 158 24.83 -7.11 -22.60
N SER A 159 24.84 -6.20 -21.62
CA SER A 159 26.00 -5.33 -21.36
C SER A 159 27.16 -6.15 -20.78
N ALA A 160 28.39 -5.80 -21.13
CA ALA A 160 29.60 -6.49 -20.69
C ALA A 160 30.06 -6.08 -19.27
N ASP A 161 29.76 -4.85 -18.86
CA ASP A 161 30.01 -4.36 -17.50
C ASP A 161 28.71 -4.45 -16.70
N MET A 162 28.66 -5.41 -15.78
CA MET A 162 27.67 -5.46 -14.71
C MET A 162 28.41 -5.03 -13.44
N HIS A 163 27.94 -3.98 -12.79
CA HIS A 163 28.51 -3.40 -11.56
C HIS A 163 28.29 -4.33 -10.34
N LEU A 164 28.70 -5.59 -10.44
CA LEU A 164 28.40 -6.65 -9.46
C LEU A 164 29.08 -6.42 -8.11
N GLN A 165 30.25 -5.77 -8.11
CA GLN A 165 30.95 -5.44 -6.86
C GLN A 165 30.16 -4.41 -6.05
N GLU A 166 29.69 -3.34 -6.68
CA GLU A 166 28.89 -2.30 -6.03
C GLU A 166 27.56 -2.85 -5.48
N LEU A 167 26.96 -3.83 -6.19
CA LEU A 167 25.80 -4.56 -5.70
C LEU A 167 26.14 -5.37 -4.43
N SER A 168 27.27 -6.08 -4.42
CA SER A 168 27.73 -6.86 -3.27
C SER A 168 27.98 -5.96 -2.06
N ASP A 169 28.67 -4.83 -2.26
CA ASP A 169 29.00 -3.90 -1.18
C ASP A 169 27.73 -3.26 -0.58
N ALA A 170 26.76 -2.90 -1.42
CA ALA A 170 25.45 -2.41 -0.97
C ALA A 170 24.67 -3.47 -0.19
N GLN A 171 24.73 -4.73 -0.61
CA GLN A 171 24.11 -5.85 0.10
C GLN A 171 24.72 -6.04 1.49
N ASP A 172 26.05 -6.08 1.57
CA ASP A 172 26.78 -6.28 2.83
C ASP A 172 26.50 -5.16 3.82
N THR A 173 26.46 -3.91 3.32
CA THR A 173 26.12 -2.72 4.13
C THR A 173 24.70 -2.83 4.69
N TRP A 174 23.72 -3.11 3.83
CA TRP A 174 22.33 -3.28 4.26
C TRP A 174 22.19 -4.41 5.29
N PHE A 175 22.80 -5.56 5.03
CA PHE A 175 22.77 -6.72 5.93
C PHE A 175 23.35 -6.38 7.32
N ALA A 176 24.50 -5.71 7.36
CA ALA A 176 25.14 -5.33 8.62
C ALA A 176 24.27 -4.34 9.42
N VAL A 177 23.71 -3.32 8.76
CA VAL A 177 22.83 -2.33 9.40
C VAL A 177 21.56 -2.98 9.93
N GLU A 178 20.94 -3.87 9.16
CA GLU A 178 19.74 -4.61 9.58
C GLU A 178 20.04 -5.51 10.79
N LYS A 179 21.19 -6.18 10.78
CA LYS A 179 21.59 -7.05 11.88
C LYS A 179 21.79 -6.25 13.18
N LEU A 180 22.44 -5.09 13.10
CA LEU A 180 22.65 -4.20 14.23
C LEU A 180 21.32 -3.65 14.76
N TYR A 181 20.43 -3.19 13.88
CA TYR A 181 19.10 -2.71 14.26
C TYR A 181 18.33 -3.77 15.06
N ASN A 182 18.26 -4.99 14.54
CA ASN A 182 17.58 -6.10 15.21
C ASN A 182 18.22 -6.45 16.55
N ALA A 183 19.55 -6.46 16.65
CA ALA A 183 20.25 -6.71 17.91
C ALA A 183 19.96 -5.62 18.95
N SER A 184 19.95 -4.35 18.55
CA SER A 184 19.57 -3.24 19.43
C SER A 184 18.13 -3.38 19.93
N THR A 185 17.17 -3.72 19.06
CA THR A 185 15.78 -3.98 19.45
C THR A 185 15.67 -5.12 20.46
N MET A 186 16.40 -6.23 20.24
CA MET A 186 16.43 -7.36 21.17
C MET A 186 16.96 -6.97 22.56
N ILE A 187 18.05 -6.20 22.61
CA ILE A 187 18.63 -5.73 23.87
C ILE A 187 17.66 -4.79 24.60
N SER A 188 17.03 -3.86 23.87
CA SER A 188 16.02 -2.96 24.46
C SER A 188 14.83 -3.72 25.05
N HIS A 189 14.40 -4.81 24.42
CA HIS A 189 13.34 -5.66 24.96
C HIS A 189 13.76 -6.48 26.20
N GLN A 190 15.03 -6.85 26.33
CA GLN A 190 15.53 -7.58 27.50
C GLN A 190 15.73 -6.68 28.74
N ALA A 191 15.82 -5.37 28.54
CA ALA A 191 16.02 -4.38 29.59
C ALA A 191 14.70 -3.91 30.26
N VAL A 192 13.54 -4.41 29.79
CA VAL A 192 12.20 -4.16 30.32
C VAL A 192 11.68 -5.43 31.00
#